data_AF-A0A7S1PWI3-F1
#
_entry.id   AF-A0A7S1PWI3-F1
#
_cell.length_a   1.000
_cell.length_b   1.000
_cell.length_c   1.000
_cell.angle_alpha   90.00
_cell.angle_beta   90.00
_cell.angle_gamma   90.00
#
_symmetry.space_group_name_H-M   'P 1'
#
loop_
_entity.id
_entity.type
_entity.pdbx_description
1 polymer ?
#
loop_
_entity_poly.entity_id
_entity_poly.type
_entity_poly.pdbx_seq_one_letter_code
_entity_poly.pdbx_strand_id
1 'polypeptide(L)'
;RLMLRALRGCLTASVRTHRMPSHERVPDLAQCLPMAVLHGLRDGIIPFEQGRQLAALASAPLHSFDCGHEDIVRDPKLVEVLKGLFREWESAERGEGKAVPCSTGL
;
A
#
# COMPACT_ATOMS: atom_id res chain seq x y z
N ARG A 1 17.22 -9.48 -11.89
CA ARG A 1 17.97 -8.69 -10.88
C ARG A 1 18.36 -7.27 -11.34
N LEU A 2 18.72 -7.04 -12.61
CA LEU A 2 19.02 -5.67 -13.10
C LEU A 2 17.78 -4.75 -13.21
N MET A 3 16.63 -5.26 -13.66
CA MET A 3 15.38 -4.47 -13.77
C MET A 3 14.89 -3.92 -12.42
N LEU A 4 14.96 -4.71 -11.34
CA LEU A 4 14.60 -4.27 -9.99
C LEU A 4 15.44 -3.09 -9.50
N ARG A 5 16.73 -3.00 -9.85
CA ARG A 5 17.60 -1.86 -9.48
C ARG A 5 17.25 -0.59 -10.26
N ALA A 6 16.93 -0.71 -11.55
CA ALA A 6 16.52 0.42 -12.38
C ALA A 6 15.14 0.96 -11.95
N LEU A 7 14.19 0.07 -11.66
CA LEU A 7 12.89 0.40 -11.05
C LEU A 7 13.08 1.11 -9.71
N ARG A 8 13.97 0.59 -8.84
CA ARG A 8 14.31 1.22 -7.56
C ARG A 8 14.86 2.63 -7.76
N GLY A 9 15.74 2.86 -8.73
CA GLY A 9 16.27 4.19 -9.05
C GLY A 9 15.19 5.18 -9.51
N CYS A 10 14.30 4.76 -10.41
CA CYS A 10 13.20 5.58 -10.94
C CYS A 10 12.14 5.87 -9.86
N LEU A 11 11.82 4.88 -9.02
CA LEU A 11 10.93 5.01 -7.87
C LEU A 11 11.51 5.93 -6.79
N THR A 12 12.81 5.82 -6.50
CA THR A 12 13.48 6.70 -5.54
C THR A 12 13.46 8.15 -6.03
N ALA A 13 13.65 8.38 -7.33
CA ALA A 13 13.55 9.70 -7.94
C ALA A 13 12.11 10.24 -7.90
N SER A 14 11.10 9.42 -8.23
CA SER A 14 9.68 9.78 -8.17
C SER A 14 9.20 10.14 -6.77
N VAL A 15 9.53 9.31 -5.78
CA VAL A 15 9.14 9.51 -4.37
C VAL A 15 9.88 10.73 -3.77
N ARG A 16 11.12 11.00 -4.18
CA ARG A 16 11.88 12.17 -3.69
C ARG A 16 11.43 13.50 -4.30
N THR A 17 11.05 13.51 -5.57
CA THR A 17 10.59 14.74 -6.24
C THR A 17 9.15 15.09 -5.87
N HIS A 18 8.33 14.11 -5.50
CA HIS A 18 6.91 14.32 -5.20
C HIS A 18 6.60 13.71 -3.84
N ARG A 19 6.48 14.57 -2.81
CA ARG A 19 6.07 14.16 -1.45
C ARG A 19 4.67 13.55 -1.39
N MET A 20 3.87 13.73 -2.44
CA MET A 20 2.50 13.24 -2.57
C MET A 20 2.32 12.64 -3.98
N PRO A 21 2.07 11.33 -4.13
CA PRO A 21 1.59 10.80 -5.39
C PRO A 21 0.20 11.37 -5.64
N SER A 22 0.00 12.09 -6.75
CA SER A 22 -1.34 12.43 -7.22
C SER A 22 -2.10 11.14 -7.54
N HIS A 23 -3.44 11.16 -7.42
CA HIS A 23 -4.29 9.99 -7.70
C HIS A 23 -3.98 9.34 -9.05
N GLU A 24 -3.59 10.15 -10.04
CA GLU A 24 -3.23 9.72 -11.39
C GLU A 24 -2.01 8.79 -11.44
N ARG A 25 -1.10 8.88 -10.47
CA ARG A 25 0.16 8.11 -10.45
C ARG A 25 0.07 6.85 -9.61
N VAL A 26 -0.97 6.73 -8.79
CA VAL A 26 -1.17 5.60 -7.89
C VAL A 26 -1.27 4.27 -8.65
N PRO A 27 -2.01 4.16 -9.78
CA PRO A 27 -2.06 2.91 -10.54
C PRO A 27 -0.69 2.43 -11.03
N ASP A 28 0.13 3.34 -11.58
CA ASP A 28 1.47 2.99 -12.11
C ASP A 28 2.41 2.53 -11.01
N LEU A 29 2.37 3.24 -9.87
CA LEU A 29 3.18 2.87 -8.71
C LEU A 29 2.73 1.51 -8.14
N ALA A 30 1.43 1.21 -8.13
CA ALA A 30 0.86 -0.01 -7.56
C ALA A 30 1.23 -1.26 -8.35
N GLN A 31 1.51 -1.11 -9.65
CA GLN A 31 2.06 -2.20 -10.47
C GLN A 31 3.48 -2.60 -10.07
N CYS A 32 4.23 -1.68 -9.46
CA CYS A 32 5.66 -1.84 -9.21
C CYS A 32 5.99 -2.03 -7.73
N LEU A 33 5.08 -1.64 -6.84
CA LEU A 33 5.31 -1.61 -5.40
C LEU A 33 4.10 -2.15 -4.65
N PRO A 34 4.33 -2.96 -3.60
CA PRO A 34 3.27 -3.24 -2.66
C PRO A 34 2.82 -1.94 -1.97
N MET A 35 1.52 -1.78 -1.80
CA MET A 35 0.92 -0.60 -1.20
C MET A 35 -0.12 -0.97 -0.15
N ALA A 36 -0.38 -0.03 0.75
CA ALA A 36 -1.51 -0.02 1.64
C ALA A 36 -1.93 1.43 1.89
N VAL A 37 -3.21 1.66 2.14
CA VAL A 37 -3.74 2.96 2.53
C VAL A 37 -4.09 2.91 4.01
N LEU A 38 -3.60 3.88 4.78
CA LEU A 38 -3.94 4.07 6.20
C LEU A 38 -4.79 5.34 6.32
N HIS A 39 -5.95 5.28 6.98
CA HIS A 39 -6.83 6.43 7.05
C HIS A 39 -7.62 6.51 8.37
N GLY A 40 -7.75 7.72 8.93
CA GLY A 40 -8.61 7.99 10.08
C GLY A 40 -10.07 8.13 9.65
N LEU A 41 -11.01 7.49 10.35
CA LEU A 41 -12.44 7.60 10.10
C LEU A 41 -13.01 8.99 10.43
N ARG A 42 -12.32 9.72 11.32
CA ARG A 42 -12.71 11.05 11.81
C ARG A 42 -11.73 12.12 11.34
N ASP A 43 -11.05 11.87 10.22
CA ASP A 43 -10.17 12.84 9.59
C ASP A 43 -10.98 14.05 9.09
N GLY A 44 -10.72 15.23 9.67
CA GLY A 44 -11.38 16.48 9.31
C GLY A 44 -10.68 17.25 8.20
N ILE A 45 -9.53 16.77 7.70
CA ILE A 45 -8.72 17.40 6.66
C ILE A 45 -8.94 16.66 5.34
N ILE A 46 -8.81 15.33 5.36
CA ILE A 46 -8.98 14.47 4.19
C ILE A 46 -10.26 13.64 4.37
N PRO A 47 -11.27 13.78 3.49
CA PRO A 47 -12.47 12.95 3.57
C PRO A 47 -12.13 11.47 3.40
N PHE A 48 -12.72 10.61 4.24
CA PHE A 48 -12.50 9.15 4.20
C PHE A 48 -12.74 8.51 2.82
N GLU A 49 -13.65 9.07 2.03
CA GLU A 49 -13.92 8.61 0.66
C GLU A 49 -12.69 8.71 -0.26
N GLN A 50 -11.80 9.69 -0.03
CA GLN A 50 -10.55 9.79 -0.78
C GLN A 50 -9.61 8.62 -0.45
N GLY A 51 -9.53 8.21 0.82
CA GLY A 51 -8.80 7.00 1.22
C GLY A 51 -9.35 5.73 0.55
N ARG A 52 -10.68 5.61 0.45
CA ARG A 52 -11.34 4.49 -0.27
C ARG A 52 -11.03 4.51 -1.75
N GLN A 53 -11.10 5.66 -2.39
CA GLN A 53 -10.77 5.82 -3.81
C GLN A 53 -9.31 5.47 -4.09
N LEU A 54 -8.38 5.94 -3.25
CA LEU A 54 -6.95 5.61 -3.35
C LEU A 54 -6.70 4.11 -3.20
N ALA A 55 -7.34 3.46 -2.24
CA ALA A 55 -7.20 2.02 -2.04
C ALA A 55 -7.71 1.24 -3.26
N ALA A 56 -8.83 1.66 -3.83
CA ALA A 56 -9.39 1.06 -5.05
C ALA A 56 -8.46 1.26 -6.26
N LEU A 57 -7.95 2.48 -6.48
CA LEU A 57 -7.00 2.79 -7.56
C LEU A 57 -5.70 1.98 -7.46
N ALA A 58 -5.22 1.77 -6.24
CA ALA A 58 -4.02 1.00 -5.97
C ALA A 58 -4.27 -0.52 -5.95
N SER A 59 -5.53 -0.98 -6.00
CA SER A 59 -5.89 -2.37 -5.66
C SER A 59 -5.23 -2.84 -4.35
N ALA A 60 -5.20 -1.95 -3.36
CA ALA A 60 -4.47 -2.10 -2.11
C ALA A 60 -5.42 -2.17 -0.90
N PRO A 61 -5.02 -2.82 0.20
CA PRO A 61 -5.80 -2.82 1.43
C PRO A 61 -5.93 -1.40 2.01
N LEU A 62 -7.12 -1.10 2.54
CA LEU A 62 -7.42 0.09 3.33
C LEU A 62 -7.53 -0.29 4.81
N HIS A 63 -6.62 0.23 5.62
CA HIS A 63 -6.68 0.10 7.07
C HIS A 63 -7.24 1.38 7.67
N SER A 64 -8.37 1.25 8.36
CA SER A 64 -9.08 2.38 8.97
C SER A 64 -8.84 2.44 10.47
N PHE A 65 -8.69 3.64 10.99
CA PHE A 65 -8.45 3.92 12.40
C PHE A 65 -9.56 4.82 12.93
N ASP A 66 -10.07 4.57 14.13
CA ASP A 66 -11.10 5.43 14.73
C ASP A 66 -10.45 6.69 15.34
N CYS A 67 -9.91 7.57 14.50
CA CYS A 67 -9.16 8.76 14.91
C CYS A 67 -9.17 9.86 13.84
N GLY A 68 -8.60 11.03 14.18
CA GLY A 68 -8.38 12.15 13.26
C GLY A 68 -7.13 11.99 12.38
N HIS A 69 -6.81 13.03 11.60
CA HIS A 69 -5.73 13.04 10.60
C HIS A 69 -4.37 12.63 11.17
N GLU A 70 -3.94 13.31 12.23
CA GLU A 70 -2.61 13.12 12.82
C GLU A 70 -2.60 12.09 13.95
N ASP A 71 -3.78 11.67 14.42
CA ASP A 71 -3.92 10.81 15.59
C ASP A 71 -3.61 9.34 15.32
N ILE A 72 -3.53 8.93 14.04
CA ILE A 72 -3.21 7.56 13.62
C ILE A 72 -1.90 7.09 14.27
N VAL A 73 -0.91 7.98 14.42
CA VAL A 73 0.40 7.66 15.02
C VAL A 73 0.33 7.29 16.50
N ARG A 74 -0.79 7.60 17.16
CA ARG A 74 -1.05 7.29 18.57
C ARG A 74 -1.97 6.07 18.73
N ASP A 75 -2.55 5.56 17.65
CA ASP A 75 -3.38 4.37 17.72
C ASP A 75 -2.51 3.14 18.05
N PRO A 76 -2.81 2.39 19.13
CA PRO A 76 -2.01 1.23 19.53
C PRO A 76 -1.98 0.12 18.49
N LYS A 77 -2.94 0.08 17.55
CA LYS A 77 -3.01 -0.91 16.47
C LYS A 77 -2.07 -0.60 15.31
N LEU A 78 -1.59 0.65 15.17
CA LEU A 78 -0.78 1.06 14.02
C LEU A 78 0.45 0.17 13.84
N VAL A 79 1.17 -0.09 14.92
CA VAL A 79 2.39 -0.90 14.88
C VAL A 79 2.10 -2.34 14.42
N GLU A 80 0.98 -2.92 14.87
CA GLU A 80 0.61 -4.28 14.47
C GLU A 80 0.16 -4.36 13.01
N VAL A 81 -0.56 -3.33 12.52
CA VAL A 81 -0.90 -3.21 11.10
C VAL A 81 0.36 -3.13 10.24
N LEU A 82 1.32 -2.27 10.60
CA LEU A 82 2.57 -2.11 9.86
C LEU A 82 3.41 -3.41 9.85
N LYS A 83 3.51 -4.10 10.99
CA LYS A 83 4.19 -5.40 11.06
C LYS A 83 3.54 -6.44 10.15
N GLY A 84 2.20 -6.49 10.10
CA GLY A 84 1.44 -7.39 9.22
C GLY A 84 1.77 -7.12 7.75
N LEU A 85 1.63 -5.86 7.33
CA LEU A 85 1.92 -5.43 5.96
C LEU A 85 3.35 -5.77 5.53
N PHE A 86 4.36 -5.47 6.36
CA PHE A 86 5.75 -5.76 6.01
C PHE A 86 6.01 -7.27 5.88
N ARG A 87 5.41 -8.11 6.73
CA ARG A 87 5.53 -9.57 6.61
C ARG A 87 4.89 -10.08 5.32
N GLU A 88 3.72 -9.57 4.95
CA GLU A 88 3.04 -9.93 3.71
C GLU A 88 3.90 -9.57 2.49
N TRP A 89 4.44 -8.35 2.47
CA TRP A 89 5.27 -7.87 1.37
C TRP A 89 6.57 -8.66 1.25
N GLU A 90 7.25 -8.95 2.36
CA GLU A 90 8.44 -9.80 2.34
C GLU A 90 8.15 -11.23 1.87
N SER A 91 7.00 -11.80 2.25
CA SER A 91 6.61 -13.15 1.83
C SER A 91 6.32 -13.20 0.33
N ALA A 92 5.71 -12.15 -0.22
CA ALA A 92 5.51 -11.99 -1.65
C ALA A 92 6.84 -11.89 -2.41
N GLU A 93 7.82 -11.16 -1.87
CA GLU A 93 9.17 -11.06 -2.46
C GLU A 93 9.94 -12.38 -2.45
N ARG A 94 9.73 -13.22 -1.42
CA ARG A 94 10.33 -14.56 -1.30
C ARG A 94 9.66 -15.62 -2.18
N GLY A 95 8.52 -15.30 -2.81
CA GLY A 95 7.77 -16.24 -3.64
C GLY A 95 7.00 -17.28 -2.85
N GLU A 96 6.72 -17.02 -1.56
CA GLU A 96 6.03 -17.97 -0.66
C GLU A 96 4.49 -17.86 -0.76
N GLY A 97 3.97 -17.23 -1.81
CA GLY A 97 2.55 -17.16 -2.13
C GLY A 97 2.04 -18.48 -2.71
N LYS A 98 1.20 -19.18 -1.93
CA LYS A 98 0.44 -20.40 -2.28
C LYS A 98 0.38 -20.71 -3.78
N ALA A 99 0.96 -21.85 -4.15
CA ALA A 99 0.55 -22.56 -5.36
C ALA A 99 -0.96 -22.85 -5.23
N VAL A 100 -1.77 -22.16 -6.02
CA VAL A 100 -3.15 -22.58 -6.28
C VAL A 100 -3.03 -23.85 -7.13
N PRO A 101 -3.47 -25.02 -6.68
CA PRO A 101 -3.53 -26.18 -7.55
C PRO A 101 -4.57 -25.87 -8.62
N CYS A 102 -4.10 -25.67 -9.85
CA CYS A 102 -4.95 -25.68 -11.02
C CYS A 102 -5.46 -27.11 -11.16
N SER A 103 -6.65 -27.40 -10.64
CA SER A 103 -7.35 -28.64 -10.95
C SER A 103 -7.78 -28.56 -12.40
N THR A 104 -6.97 -29.12 -13.31
CA THR A 104 -7.44 -29.55 -14.61
C THR A 104 -8.43 -30.70 -14.39
N GLY A 105 -9.71 -30.34 -14.27
CA GLY A 105 -10.81 -31.28 -14.42
C GLY A 105 -10.90 -31.71 -15.88
N LEU A 106 -10.84 -33.02 -16.06
CA LEU A 106 -11.15 -33.77 -17.29
C LEU A 106 -12.52 -33.41 -17.85
#